data_AF-A0A162QFA3-F1
#
_entry.id   AF-A0A162QFA3-F1
#
_cell.length_a   1.000
_cell.length_b   1.000
_cell.length_c   1.000
_cell.angle_alpha   90.00
_cell.angle_beta   90.00
_cell.angle_gamma   90.00
#
_symmetry.space_group_name_H-M   'P 1'
#
loop_
_entity.id
_entity.type
_entity.pdbx_description
1 polymer ?
#
loop_
_entity_poly.entity_id
_entity_poly.type
_entity_poly.pdbx_seq_one_letter_code
_entity_poly.pdbx_strand_id
1 'polypeptide(L)'
;MSEENLKTTYNMFYKKFSGDNIHNERIKQSITNGLLGLALLMDVFTDIGLNFKEATGYSSKDIETALKTSVIKELLEDNTKSKSVVDITLETFSRMAANGELTRDADYDCVKDSDGDKVLRLNYTVFYDRFLKYCKDHNLDIEVLTLGSFKKQLSKMNYCKFYNKPTCFHVANTYNGTKKTFRAAVLVVDKLKNNNIDADFMVD
;
A
#
# COMPACT_ATOMS: atom_id res chain seq x y z
N MET A 1 11.82 19.20 31.56
CA MET A 1 10.66 18.28 31.59
C MET A 1 10.98 16.98 32.35
N SER A 2 10.08 16.48 33.22
CA SER A 2 10.23 15.16 33.89
C SER A 2 9.81 13.99 32.98
N GLU A 3 10.22 12.76 33.30
CA GLU A 3 9.86 11.56 32.51
C GLU A 3 8.34 11.31 32.46
N GLU A 4 7.64 11.60 33.56
CA GLU A 4 6.18 11.45 33.65
C GLU A 4 5.43 12.50 32.81
N ASN A 5 5.96 13.73 32.75
CA ASN A 5 5.44 14.78 31.88
C ASN A 5 5.69 14.46 30.40
N LEU A 6 6.82 13.83 30.08
CA LEU A 6 7.16 13.34 28.74
C LEU A 6 6.14 12.29 28.26
N LYS A 7 5.86 11.27 29.07
CA LYS A 7 4.87 10.22 28.74
C LYS A 7 3.47 10.80 28.57
N THR A 8 3.09 11.74 29.43
CA THR A 8 1.79 12.41 29.36
C THR A 8 1.64 13.24 28.09
N THR A 9 2.65 14.05 27.76
CA THR A 9 2.70 14.87 26.55
C THR A 9 2.67 14.03 25.29
N TYR A 10 3.45 12.94 25.25
CA TYR A 10 3.43 11.98 24.14
C TYR A 10 2.03 11.39 23.93
N ASN A 11 1.40 10.88 24.99
CA ASN A 11 0.08 10.27 24.91
C ASN A 11 -1.01 11.26 24.50
N MET A 12 -0.90 12.52 24.91
CA MET A 12 -1.78 13.59 24.48
C MET A 12 -1.67 13.83 22.97
N PHE A 13 -0.45 13.97 22.44
CA PHE A 13 -0.23 14.11 21.01
C PHE A 13 -0.73 12.86 20.27
N TYR A 14 -0.36 11.66 20.72
CA TYR A 14 -0.78 10.41 20.08
C TYR A 14 -2.31 10.27 19.97
N LYS A 15 -3.04 10.63 21.03
CA LYS A 15 -4.51 10.64 21.02
C LYS A 15 -5.08 11.67 20.06
N LYS A 16 -4.49 12.86 19.98
CA LYS A 16 -4.88 13.92 19.04
C LYS A 16 -4.86 13.41 17.59
N PHE A 17 -3.87 12.60 17.22
CA PHE A 17 -3.74 12.00 15.88
C PHE A 17 -4.45 10.66 15.71
N SER A 18 -4.94 10.05 16.79
CA SER A 18 -5.68 8.78 16.72
C SER A 18 -7.11 8.96 16.22
N GLY A 19 -7.66 10.18 16.28
CA GLY A 19 -9.02 10.51 15.81
C GLY A 19 -9.10 11.09 14.39
N ASP A 20 -7.98 11.53 13.83
CA ASP A 20 -7.90 12.14 12.49
C ASP A 20 -7.53 11.10 11.42
N ASN A 21 -7.76 11.44 10.15
CA ASN A 21 -7.67 10.66 8.89
C ASN A 21 -6.39 9.81 8.61
N ILE A 22 -5.49 9.61 9.59
CA ILE A 22 -4.24 8.88 9.45
C ILE A 22 -4.40 7.51 10.10
N HIS A 23 -4.60 6.45 9.30
CA HIS A 23 -4.77 5.08 9.82
C HIS A 23 -3.45 4.32 10.06
N ASN A 24 -2.32 4.81 9.53
CA ASN A 24 -1.04 4.13 9.63
C ASN A 24 -0.34 4.45 10.97
N GLU A 25 -0.20 3.45 11.84
CA GLU A 25 0.42 3.58 13.17
C GLU A 25 1.87 4.08 13.13
N ARG A 26 2.66 3.70 12.10
CA ARG A 26 4.05 4.16 11.96
C ARG A 26 4.12 5.66 11.67
N ILE A 27 3.17 6.16 10.90
CA ILE A 27 3.05 7.59 10.59
C ILE A 27 2.64 8.35 11.86
N LYS A 28 1.65 7.85 12.61
CA LYS A 28 1.24 8.44 13.89
C LYS A 28 2.41 8.56 14.86
N GLN A 29 3.18 7.49 15.04
CA GLN A 29 4.36 7.48 15.90
C GLN A 29 5.40 8.51 15.46
N SER A 30 5.65 8.62 14.15
CA SER A 30 6.63 9.56 13.61
C SER A 30 6.23 11.03 13.86
N ILE A 31 4.96 11.38 13.59
CA ILE A 31 4.43 12.72 13.89
C ILE A 31 4.50 13.01 15.40
N THR A 32 4.08 12.05 16.22
CA THR A 32 4.04 12.20 17.68
C THR A 32 5.44 12.46 18.22
N ASN A 33 6.45 11.74 17.74
CA ASN A 33 7.85 11.97 18.11
C ASN A 33 8.35 13.35 17.68
N GLY A 34 8.00 13.80 16.46
CA GLY A 34 8.37 15.14 15.97
C GLY A 34 7.81 16.27 16.84
N LEU A 35 6.53 16.15 17.23
CA LEU A 35 5.88 17.13 18.11
C LEU A 35 6.40 17.08 19.54
N LEU A 36 6.75 15.89 20.04
CA LEU A 36 7.40 15.76 21.35
C LEU A 36 8.76 16.45 21.34
N GLY A 37 9.55 16.27 20.27
CA GLY A 37 10.81 16.97 20.08
C GLY A 37 10.64 18.50 20.06
N LEU A 38 9.60 18.99 19.37
CA LEU A 38 9.27 20.41 19.36
C LEU A 38 8.91 20.94 20.76
N ALA A 39 8.10 20.20 21.52
CA ALA A 39 7.72 20.58 22.88
C ALA A 39 8.95 20.68 23.81
N LEU A 40 9.88 19.72 23.71
CA LEU A 40 11.14 19.77 24.44
C LEU A 40 12.01 20.97 24.04
N LEU A 41 12.06 21.29 22.75
CA LEU A 41 12.74 22.49 22.26
C LEU A 41 12.12 23.76 22.84
N MET A 42 10.79 23.86 22.87
CA MET A 42 10.10 25.02 23.44
C MET A 42 10.36 25.17 24.94
N ASP A 43 10.43 24.06 25.69
CA ASP A 43 10.84 24.07 27.10
C ASP A 43 12.25 24.63 27.25
N VAL A 44 13.22 24.18 26.43
CA VAL A 44 14.60 24.70 26.46
C VAL A 44 14.64 26.20 26.19
N PHE A 45 13.90 26.68 25.19
CA PHE A 45 13.80 28.12 24.89
C PHE A 45 13.27 28.91 26.10
N THR A 46 12.25 28.37 26.77
CA THR A 46 11.67 28.98 27.97
C THR A 46 12.67 29.01 29.13
N ASP A 47 13.39 27.91 29.35
CA ASP A 47 14.39 27.76 30.41
C ASP A 47 15.56 28.74 30.26
N ILE A 48 15.95 29.07 29.02
CA ILE A 48 17.01 30.06 28.73
C ILE A 48 16.47 31.49 28.54
N GLY A 49 15.17 31.72 28.78
CA GLY A 49 14.55 33.04 28.70
C GLY A 49 14.37 33.58 27.28
N LEU A 50 14.36 32.72 26.27
CA LEU A 50 14.14 33.09 24.86
C LEU A 50 12.69 32.84 24.44
N ASN A 51 12.14 33.77 23.65
CA ASN A 51 10.87 33.56 22.97
C ASN A 51 11.10 32.79 21.67
N PHE A 52 10.56 31.57 21.60
CA PHE A 52 10.70 30.69 20.43
C PHE A 52 10.22 31.36 19.13
N LYS A 53 9.11 32.09 19.16
CA LYS A 53 8.55 32.75 17.97
C LYS A 53 9.43 33.92 17.52
N GLU A 54 9.96 34.70 18.45
CA GLU A 54 10.85 35.82 18.10
C GLU A 54 12.18 35.32 17.54
N ALA A 55 12.70 34.22 18.08
CA ALA A 55 13.97 33.66 17.66
C ALA A 55 13.92 32.89 16.33
N THR A 56 12.80 32.21 16.05
CA THR A 56 12.68 31.36 14.85
C THR A 56 11.80 31.96 13.76
N GLY A 57 10.96 32.95 14.08
CA GLY A 57 9.94 33.50 13.20
C GLY A 57 8.67 32.64 13.08
N TYR A 58 8.63 31.46 13.70
CA TYR A 58 7.52 30.50 13.59
C TYR A 58 6.85 30.25 14.94
N SER A 59 5.53 30.10 14.94
CA SER A 59 4.81 29.62 16.11
C SER A 59 4.75 28.09 16.15
N SER A 60 4.52 27.54 17.34
CA SER A 60 4.26 26.10 17.53
C SER A 60 3.14 25.58 16.61
N LYS A 61 2.10 26.39 16.38
CA LYS A 61 0.98 26.05 15.49
C LYS A 61 1.40 26.00 14.03
N ASP A 62 2.31 26.87 13.59
CA ASP A 62 2.80 26.88 12.21
C ASP A 62 3.60 25.60 11.93
N ILE A 63 4.43 25.19 12.88
CA ILE A 63 5.22 23.95 12.78
C ILE A 63 4.31 22.72 12.86
N GLU A 64 3.32 22.70 13.77
CA GLU A 64 2.32 21.60 13.83
C GLU A 64 1.56 21.48 12.50
N THR A 65 1.18 22.60 11.90
CA THR A 65 0.46 22.63 10.63
C THR A 65 1.35 22.17 9.49
N ALA A 66 2.60 22.64 9.41
CA ALA A 66 3.57 22.22 8.40
C ALA A 66 3.87 20.72 8.50
N LEU A 67 4.05 20.18 9.70
CA LEU A 67 4.26 18.74 9.92
C LEU A 67 3.06 17.92 9.47
N LYS A 68 1.84 18.36 9.83
CA LYS A 68 0.60 17.71 9.36
C LYS A 68 0.49 17.74 7.84
N THR A 69 0.70 18.89 7.23
CA THR A 69 0.57 19.07 5.79
C THR A 69 1.65 18.30 5.04
N SER A 70 2.91 18.34 5.47
CA SER A 70 3.99 17.55 4.84
C SER A 70 3.71 16.06 4.95
N VAL A 71 3.33 15.57 6.13
CA VAL A 71 3.03 14.14 6.31
C VAL A 71 1.79 13.70 5.53
N ILE A 72 0.71 14.48 5.54
CA ILE A 72 -0.49 14.16 4.75
C ILE A 72 -0.17 14.24 3.25
N LYS A 73 0.56 15.25 2.80
CA LYS A 73 0.82 15.46 1.37
C LYS A 73 1.86 14.49 0.81
N GLU A 74 2.94 14.23 1.55
CA GLU A 74 4.06 13.38 1.10
C GLU A 74 3.83 11.89 1.36
N LEU A 75 3.11 11.52 2.44
CA LEU A 75 2.87 10.10 2.74
C LEU A 75 1.50 9.61 2.30
N LEU A 76 0.54 10.52 2.08
CA LEU A 76 -0.79 10.12 1.61
C LEU A 76 -1.01 10.38 0.12
N GLU A 77 -0.34 11.29 -0.61
CA GLU A 77 -0.58 11.50 -2.07
C GLU A 77 -2.09 11.42 -2.48
N ASP A 78 -2.99 12.05 -1.72
CA ASP A 78 -4.47 11.93 -1.82
C ASP A 78 -5.07 10.52 -1.57
N ASN A 79 -4.25 9.53 -1.31
CA ASN A 79 -4.57 8.17 -0.91
C ASN A 79 -4.43 7.95 0.61
N THR A 80 -5.56 7.78 1.30
CA THR A 80 -5.64 7.54 2.75
C THR A 80 -4.93 6.27 3.25
N LYS A 81 -4.36 5.45 2.36
CA LYS A 81 -3.53 4.27 2.66
C LYS A 81 -2.28 4.26 1.78
N SER A 82 -1.11 4.18 2.39
CA SER A 82 0.15 3.85 1.70
C SER A 82 0.01 2.47 1.03
N LYS A 83 0.21 2.40 -0.29
CA LYS A 83 0.13 1.13 -1.05
C LYS A 83 1.23 0.17 -0.59
N SER A 84 0.87 -1.10 -0.38
CA SER A 84 1.85 -2.14 -0.12
C SER A 84 2.57 -2.56 -1.41
N VAL A 85 3.71 -3.23 -1.26
CA VAL A 85 4.45 -3.79 -2.41
C VAL A 85 3.59 -4.76 -3.23
N VAL A 86 2.67 -5.49 -2.58
CA VAL A 86 1.71 -6.37 -3.27
C VAL A 86 0.72 -5.55 -4.11
N ASP A 87 0.24 -4.43 -3.57
CA ASP A 87 -0.71 -3.55 -4.29
C ASP A 87 -0.04 -2.98 -5.54
N ILE A 88 1.17 -2.44 -5.40
CA ILE A 88 1.98 -1.93 -6.53
C ILE A 88 2.26 -3.04 -7.56
N THR A 89 2.51 -4.27 -7.10
CA THR A 89 2.70 -5.43 -7.98
C THR A 89 1.43 -5.73 -8.79
N LEU A 90 0.24 -5.69 -8.17
CA LEU A 90 -1.04 -5.92 -8.85
C LEU A 90 -1.34 -4.83 -9.88
N GLU A 91 -1.03 -3.57 -9.58
CA GLU A 91 -1.17 -2.46 -10.53
C GLU A 91 -0.20 -2.60 -11.71
N THR A 92 1.00 -3.12 -11.45
CA THR A 92 1.94 -3.45 -12.50
C THR A 92 1.42 -4.58 -13.38
N PHE A 93 0.75 -5.59 -12.82
CA PHE A 93 0.07 -6.62 -13.61
C PHE A 93 -1.05 -6.03 -14.47
N SER A 94 -1.84 -5.09 -13.94
CA SER A 94 -2.86 -4.36 -14.70
C SER A 94 -2.24 -3.65 -15.92
N ARG A 95 -1.12 -2.95 -15.70
CA ARG A 95 -0.37 -2.29 -16.78
C ARG A 95 0.19 -3.28 -17.80
N MET A 96 0.72 -4.43 -17.35
CA MET A 96 1.18 -5.48 -18.26
C MET A 96 0.04 -6.03 -19.11
N ALA A 97 -1.16 -6.21 -18.54
CA ALA A 97 -2.35 -6.60 -19.29
C ALA A 97 -2.72 -5.54 -20.35
N ALA A 98 -2.69 -4.25 -19.98
CA ALA A 98 -2.95 -3.14 -20.90
C ALA A 98 -1.98 -3.13 -22.10
N ASN A 99 -0.72 -3.51 -21.86
CA ASN A 99 0.34 -3.54 -22.86
C ASN A 99 0.38 -4.85 -23.68
N GLY A 100 -0.55 -5.79 -23.43
CA GLY A 100 -0.58 -7.08 -24.13
C GLY A 100 0.47 -8.09 -23.66
N GLU A 101 1.19 -7.81 -22.57
CA GLU A 101 2.20 -8.71 -21.98
C GLU A 101 1.55 -9.86 -21.20
N LEU A 102 0.29 -9.70 -20.77
CA LEU A 102 -0.54 -10.74 -20.17
C LEU A 102 -1.71 -11.10 -21.09
N THR A 103 -2.02 -12.38 -21.17
CA THR A 103 -3.11 -12.90 -22.02
C THR A 103 -4.32 -13.29 -21.18
N ARG A 104 -5.49 -12.71 -21.48
CA ARG A 104 -6.76 -13.11 -20.86
C ARG A 104 -7.04 -14.60 -21.11
N ASP A 105 -7.64 -15.24 -20.13
CA ASP A 105 -7.95 -16.68 -20.05
C ASP A 105 -6.74 -17.63 -19.97
N ALA A 106 -5.51 -17.15 -20.12
CA ALA A 106 -4.28 -17.92 -19.92
C ALA A 106 -3.52 -17.49 -18.66
N ASP A 107 -3.34 -16.18 -18.49
CA ASP A 107 -2.63 -15.56 -17.38
C ASP A 107 -3.61 -15.07 -16.31
N TYR A 108 -4.72 -14.49 -16.72
CA TYR A 108 -5.73 -14.00 -15.81
C TYR A 108 -7.11 -14.10 -16.44
N ASP A 109 -8.14 -14.12 -15.61
CA ASP A 109 -9.51 -13.89 -16.05
C ASP A 109 -10.35 -13.29 -14.92
N CYS A 110 -11.54 -12.79 -15.26
CA CYS A 110 -12.47 -12.25 -14.30
C CYS A 110 -13.82 -12.96 -14.45
N VAL A 111 -14.29 -13.57 -13.36
CA VAL A 111 -15.52 -14.38 -13.34
C VAL A 111 -16.32 -14.12 -12.08
N LYS A 112 -17.59 -14.54 -12.06
CA LYS A 112 -18.33 -14.67 -10.80
C LYS A 112 -17.99 -16.01 -10.16
N ASP A 113 -17.71 -16.00 -8.87
CA ASP A 113 -17.49 -17.24 -8.13
C ASP A 113 -18.80 -17.86 -7.60
N SER A 114 -18.69 -18.95 -6.85
CA SER A 114 -19.83 -19.68 -6.28
C SER A 114 -20.66 -18.85 -5.31
N ASP A 115 -20.06 -17.83 -4.71
CA ASP A 115 -20.70 -16.98 -3.70
C ASP A 115 -21.33 -15.74 -4.35
N GLY A 116 -21.21 -15.61 -5.68
CA GLY A 116 -21.74 -14.49 -6.46
C GLY A 116 -20.78 -13.31 -6.58
N ASP A 117 -19.62 -13.35 -5.93
CA ASP A 117 -18.62 -12.29 -5.94
C ASP A 117 -17.96 -12.20 -7.33
N LYS A 118 -17.77 -10.98 -7.86
CA LYS A 118 -16.88 -10.77 -9.01
C LYS A 118 -15.44 -10.96 -8.54
N VAL A 119 -14.74 -11.95 -9.08
CA VAL A 119 -13.37 -12.30 -8.70
C VAL A 119 -12.41 -12.23 -9.89
N LEU A 120 -11.23 -11.69 -9.63
CA LEU A 120 -10.07 -11.73 -10.52
C LEU A 120 -9.24 -12.96 -10.17
N ARG A 121 -9.02 -13.86 -11.13
CA ARG A 121 -8.16 -15.04 -10.94
C ARG A 121 -6.84 -14.83 -11.65
N LEU A 122 -5.74 -15.03 -10.94
CA LEU A 122 -4.39 -14.80 -11.45
C LEU A 122 -3.59 -16.10 -11.47
N ASN A 123 -3.15 -16.51 -12.65
CA ASN A 123 -2.16 -17.56 -12.85
C ASN A 123 -0.73 -17.02 -12.69
N TYR A 124 -0.51 -16.29 -11.59
CA TYR A 124 0.71 -15.52 -11.37
C TYR A 124 1.97 -16.38 -11.36
N THR A 125 1.88 -17.69 -11.08
CA THR A 125 3.03 -18.60 -11.18
C THR A 125 3.58 -18.76 -12.59
N VAL A 126 2.75 -18.59 -13.62
CA VAL A 126 3.16 -18.77 -15.01
C VAL A 126 3.78 -17.49 -15.59
N PHE A 127 3.30 -16.32 -15.15
CA PHE A 127 3.76 -15.04 -15.69
C PHE A 127 4.64 -14.23 -14.73
N TYR A 128 4.97 -14.73 -13.53
CA TYR A 128 5.80 -13.98 -12.58
C TYR A 128 7.17 -13.60 -13.16
N ASP A 129 7.82 -14.52 -13.88
CA ASP A 129 9.12 -14.24 -14.49
C ASP A 129 9.01 -13.19 -15.59
N ARG A 130 7.89 -13.15 -16.33
CA ARG A 130 7.59 -12.07 -17.28
C ARG A 130 7.41 -10.74 -16.56
N PHE A 131 6.78 -10.72 -15.39
CA PHE A 131 6.71 -9.52 -14.54
C PHE A 131 8.09 -9.05 -14.10
N LEU A 132 8.95 -9.95 -13.59
CA LEU A 132 10.31 -9.60 -13.19
C LEU A 132 11.12 -9.03 -14.36
N LYS A 133 10.96 -9.60 -15.55
CA LYS A 133 11.57 -9.11 -16.78
C LYS A 133 11.01 -7.74 -17.16
N TYR A 134 9.69 -7.58 -17.15
CA TYR A 134 9.01 -6.31 -17.45
C TYR A 134 9.48 -5.17 -16.55
N CYS A 135 9.61 -5.40 -15.24
CA CYS A 135 10.15 -4.40 -14.31
C CYS A 135 11.57 -3.94 -14.68
N LYS A 136 12.42 -4.88 -15.12
CA LYS A 136 13.79 -4.57 -15.55
C LYS A 136 13.81 -3.83 -16.88
N ASP A 137 13.07 -4.33 -17.87
CA ASP A 137 13.07 -3.80 -19.23
C ASP A 137 12.48 -2.38 -19.29
N HIS A 138 11.49 -2.09 -18.43
CA HIS A 138 10.87 -0.77 -18.32
C HIS A 138 11.46 0.12 -17.21
N ASN A 139 12.57 -0.30 -16.59
CA ASN A 139 13.27 0.42 -15.53
C ASN A 139 12.31 0.94 -14.43
N LEU A 140 11.39 0.09 -13.99
CA LEU A 140 10.41 0.44 -12.96
C LEU A 140 11.12 0.53 -11.60
N ASP A 141 11.11 1.72 -11.01
CA ASP A 141 11.63 1.97 -9.66
C ASP A 141 10.63 1.51 -8.60
N ILE A 142 10.36 0.20 -8.56
CA ILE A 142 9.45 -0.42 -7.59
C ILE A 142 10.19 -1.51 -6.83
N GLU A 143 9.85 -1.70 -5.56
CA GLU A 143 10.31 -2.86 -4.80
C GLU A 143 9.71 -4.14 -5.41
N VAL A 144 10.57 -5.08 -5.78
CA VAL A 144 10.14 -6.34 -6.39
C VAL A 144 10.37 -7.50 -5.41
N LEU A 145 9.29 -8.16 -5.03
CA LEU A 145 9.34 -9.34 -4.16
C LEU A 145 9.75 -10.59 -4.95
N THR A 146 10.33 -11.56 -4.25
CA THR A 146 10.40 -12.93 -4.79
C THR A 146 8.99 -13.53 -4.85
N LEU A 147 8.76 -14.48 -5.77
CA LEU A 147 7.49 -15.18 -5.89
C LEU A 147 7.02 -15.78 -4.55
N GLY A 148 7.93 -16.33 -3.75
CA GLY A 148 7.62 -16.89 -2.44
C GLY A 148 7.16 -15.84 -1.42
N SER A 149 7.82 -14.68 -1.40
CA SER A 149 7.43 -13.55 -0.54
C SER A 149 6.11 -12.94 -0.99
N PHE A 150 5.92 -12.74 -2.29
CA PHE A 150 4.67 -12.25 -2.87
C PHE A 150 3.48 -13.15 -2.48
N LYS A 151 3.60 -14.48 -2.62
CA LYS A 151 2.57 -15.44 -2.19
C LYS A 151 2.17 -15.27 -0.73
N LYS A 152 3.17 -15.20 0.16
CA LYS A 152 2.96 -15.07 1.61
C LYS A 152 2.34 -13.74 2.02
N GLN A 153 2.66 -12.66 1.31
CA GLN A 153 2.07 -11.35 1.59
C GLN A 153 0.66 -11.26 1.00
N LEU A 154 0.46 -11.70 -0.25
CA LEU A 154 -0.84 -11.76 -0.91
C LEU A 154 -1.87 -12.53 -0.09
N SER A 155 -1.47 -13.68 0.49
CA SER A 155 -2.37 -14.49 1.33
C SER A 155 -2.90 -13.79 2.58
N LYS A 156 -2.28 -12.68 3.00
CA LYS A 156 -2.70 -11.88 4.16
C LYS A 156 -3.56 -10.68 3.77
N MET A 157 -3.71 -10.40 2.48
CA MET A 157 -4.46 -9.24 2.01
C MET A 157 -5.97 -9.49 2.10
N ASN A 158 -6.71 -8.48 2.53
CA ASN A 158 -8.17 -8.58 2.77
C ASN A 158 -8.97 -8.88 1.49
N TYR A 159 -8.42 -8.55 0.32
CA TYR A 159 -8.98 -8.80 -1.00
C TYR A 159 -8.62 -10.18 -1.55
N CYS A 160 -7.66 -10.90 -0.97
CA CYS A 160 -7.28 -12.24 -1.40
C CYS A 160 -8.20 -13.28 -0.76
N LYS A 161 -9.10 -13.87 -1.57
CA LYS A 161 -9.99 -14.97 -1.13
C LYS A 161 -9.23 -16.29 -1.05
N PHE A 162 -8.41 -16.57 -2.06
CA PHE A 162 -7.52 -17.74 -2.09
C PHE A 162 -6.22 -17.37 -2.79
N TYR A 163 -5.06 -17.81 -2.29
CA TYR A 163 -3.77 -17.54 -2.96
C TYR A 163 -3.26 -18.73 -3.80
N ASN A 164 -3.89 -19.91 -3.67
CA ASN A 164 -3.39 -21.19 -4.21
C ASN A 164 -4.53 -22.17 -4.62
N LYS A 165 -5.61 -21.65 -5.21
CA LYS A 165 -6.78 -22.44 -5.62
C LYS A 165 -6.51 -23.17 -6.94
N PRO A 166 -6.82 -24.47 -7.07
CA PRO A 166 -6.84 -25.13 -8.37
C PRO A 166 -7.85 -24.43 -9.30
N THR A 167 -7.38 -23.92 -10.42
CA THR A 167 -8.21 -23.17 -11.39
C THR A 167 -7.77 -23.52 -12.81
N CYS A 168 -8.73 -23.73 -13.71
CA CYS A 168 -8.45 -24.06 -15.10
C CYS A 168 -8.21 -22.79 -15.92
N PHE A 169 -7.08 -22.72 -16.61
CA PHE A 169 -6.76 -21.69 -17.60
C PHE A 169 -6.49 -22.34 -18.96
N HIS A 170 -6.66 -21.59 -20.04
CA HIS A 170 -6.17 -21.99 -21.35
C HIS A 170 -4.64 -22.01 -21.35
N VAL A 171 -4.07 -22.97 -22.06
CA VAL A 171 -2.63 -23.02 -22.26
C VAL A 171 -2.30 -22.17 -23.49
N ALA A 172 -1.58 -21.07 -23.27
CA ALA A 172 -1.02 -20.27 -24.37
C ALA A 172 -0.23 -21.18 -25.32
N ASN A 173 -0.40 -20.98 -26.63
CA ASN A 173 0.27 -21.74 -27.71
C ASN A 173 -0.16 -23.20 -27.91
N THR A 174 -1.37 -23.61 -27.51
CA THR A 174 -1.92 -24.92 -27.92
C THR A 174 -2.93 -24.78 -29.05
N TYR A 175 -2.76 -25.57 -30.12
CA TYR A 175 -3.59 -25.56 -31.34
C TYR A 175 -5.09 -25.82 -31.11
N ASN A 176 -5.49 -26.31 -29.93
CA ASN A 176 -6.85 -26.79 -29.64
C ASN A 176 -7.51 -26.13 -28.41
N GLY A 177 -7.03 -24.97 -27.92
CA GLY A 177 -7.65 -24.30 -26.77
C GLY A 177 -7.69 -25.17 -25.51
N THR A 178 -6.67 -25.99 -25.30
CA THR A 178 -6.66 -26.98 -24.22
C THR A 178 -6.56 -26.28 -22.87
N LYS A 179 -7.44 -26.62 -21.93
CA LYS A 179 -7.42 -26.09 -20.57
C LYS A 179 -6.57 -26.98 -19.67
N LYS A 180 -5.74 -26.37 -18.82
CA LYS A 180 -4.99 -27.06 -17.75
C LYS A 180 -5.28 -26.42 -16.41
N THR A 181 -5.20 -27.23 -15.35
CA THR A 181 -5.36 -26.75 -13.98
C THR A 181 -4.05 -26.19 -13.47
N PHE A 182 -4.09 -24.94 -13.03
CA PHE A 182 -2.99 -24.23 -12.37
C PHE A 182 -3.38 -23.86 -10.95
N ARG A 183 -2.38 -23.46 -10.18
CA ARG A 183 -2.55 -22.91 -8.85
C ARG A 183 -2.60 -21.39 -8.93
N ALA A 184 -3.79 -20.84 -8.75
CA ALA A 184 -4.04 -19.42 -8.95
C ALA A 184 -4.45 -18.71 -7.67
N ALA A 185 -4.21 -17.40 -7.66
CA ALA A 185 -4.84 -16.51 -6.70
C ALA A 185 -6.24 -16.14 -7.19
N VAL A 186 -7.14 -15.89 -6.25
CA VAL A 186 -8.52 -15.46 -6.45
C VAL A 186 -8.73 -14.24 -5.58
N LEU A 187 -8.91 -13.10 -6.21
CA LEU A 187 -9.02 -11.78 -5.57
C LEU A 187 -10.43 -11.25 -5.77
N VAL A 188 -11.03 -10.68 -4.73
CA VAL A 188 -12.38 -10.08 -4.81
C VAL A 188 -12.27 -8.68 -5.39
N VAL A 189 -12.91 -8.44 -6.53
CA VAL A 189 -12.78 -7.19 -7.30
C VAL A 189 -13.24 -5.98 -6.49
N ASP A 190 -14.38 -6.07 -5.82
CA ASP A 190 -14.90 -4.95 -5.03
C ASP A 190 -13.97 -4.56 -3.89
N LYS A 191 -13.27 -5.56 -3.31
CA LYS A 191 -12.26 -5.30 -2.29
C LYS A 191 -10.99 -4.69 -2.87
N LEU A 192 -10.59 -5.01 -4.10
CA LEU A 192 -9.48 -4.31 -4.77
C LEU A 192 -9.82 -2.82 -4.94
N LYS A 193 -11.02 -2.52 -5.43
CA LYS A 193 -11.52 -1.13 -5.59
C LYS A 193 -11.59 -0.38 -4.25
N ASN A 194 -12.10 -1.02 -3.19
CA ASN A 194 -12.16 -0.43 -1.85
C ASN A 194 -10.78 -0.17 -1.22
N ASN A 195 -9.72 -0.81 -1.71
CA ASN A 195 -8.34 -0.54 -1.29
C ASN A 195 -7.60 0.37 -2.30
N ASN A 196 -8.31 0.94 -3.28
CA ASN A 196 -7.78 1.80 -4.33
C ASN A 196 -6.62 1.17 -5.12
N ILE A 197 -6.78 -0.10 -5.49
CA ILE A 197 -5.84 -0.86 -6.33
C ILE A 197 -6.34 -0.80 -7.77
N ASP A 198 -5.53 -0.24 -8.65
CA ASP A 198 -5.81 -0.20 -10.09
C ASP A 198 -5.64 -1.59 -10.72
N ALA A 199 -6.76 -2.20 -11.10
CA ALA A 199 -6.81 -3.51 -11.76
C ALA A 199 -7.74 -3.52 -12.99
N ASP A 200 -8.07 -2.34 -13.54
CA ASP A 200 -9.18 -2.18 -14.48
C ASP A 200 -8.97 -3.01 -15.76
N PHE A 201 -7.75 -3.00 -16.33
CA PHE A 201 -7.40 -3.78 -17.52
C PHE A 201 -7.44 -5.31 -17.34
N MET A 202 -7.52 -5.79 -16.10
CA MET A 202 -7.69 -7.21 -15.80
C MET A 202 -9.14 -7.60 -15.45
N VAL A 203 -9.97 -6.61 -15.10
CA VAL A 203 -11.31 -6.81 -14.52
C VAL A 203 -12.43 -6.49 -15.51
N ASP A 204 -12.15 -5.63 -16.49
CA ASP A 204 -13.06 -5.30 -17.59
C ASP A 204 -13.12 -6.44 -18.64
#